data_AF-A0A6G1HGB8-F1
#
_entry.id   AF-A0A6G1HGB8-F1
#
_cell.length_a   1.000
_cell.length_b   1.000
_cell.length_c   1.000
_cell.angle_alpha   90.00
_cell.angle_beta   90.00
_cell.angle_gamma   90.00
#
_symmetry.space_group_name_H-M   'P 1'
#
loop_
_entity.id
_entity.type
_entity.pdbx_description
1 polymer ?
#
loop_
_entity_poly.entity_id
_entity_poly.type
_entity_poly.pdbx_seq_one_letter_code
_entity_poly.pdbx_strand_id
1 'polypeptide(L)'
;MAEFVRAQIFGTTFEITSRYSDLQPVGMGAFGLVCSAKDQLTGQAVAVKKIMKPFSTPVLSKRTYRELKLLKHLRHENVISLSDIFISPLEDIYFVTELLGTDLHRLLTSRPLEKQFIQYFLYQILRGLKYVHSAGVVHRDLKPSNILVNENCDLKICDFGLARIQDPQMTGYVSTRYYRAPEIMLTWQKYDIEVDIWSAGCIFAEMLEGKPLFPGKDHVNQFSIITELLGTPPDDVIQTICSENTLRFVQSLPKRERQPLTNRFKNADPQGKYMLAFLVVKLTNAFALAIDMLERMLVFDPRKRIRAGEALAHPYLTPYHDPSDEPVAEEKFDWSFNDADLPVDTWKIMMYEELIDFQQTSPE
;
A
#
# COMPACT_ATOMS: atom_id res chain seq x y z
N MET A 1 -31.31 19.42 -6.43
CA MET A 1 -30.02 19.18 -7.11
C MET A 1 -28.97 19.96 -6.36
N ALA A 2 -27.87 19.33 -5.95
CA ALA A 2 -26.75 20.04 -5.34
C ALA A 2 -26.18 21.05 -6.35
N GLU A 3 -25.87 22.25 -5.90
CA GLU A 3 -25.22 23.26 -6.73
C GLU A 3 -23.73 22.93 -6.87
N PHE A 4 -23.23 22.90 -8.10
CA PHE A 4 -21.83 22.62 -8.40
C PHE A 4 -21.08 23.92 -8.69
N VAL A 5 -19.94 24.09 -8.03
CA VAL A 5 -19.00 25.19 -8.24
C VAL A 5 -17.80 24.67 -9.04
N ARG A 6 -17.34 25.50 -9.99
CA ARG A 6 -16.16 25.20 -10.80
C ARG A 6 -14.92 25.86 -10.21
N ALA A 7 -13.86 25.09 -10.03
CA ALA A 7 -12.54 25.57 -9.62
C ALA A 7 -11.46 25.07 -10.59
N GLN A 8 -10.47 25.91 -10.90
CA GLN A 8 -9.35 25.54 -11.76
C GLN A 8 -8.10 25.34 -10.91
N ILE A 9 -7.63 24.10 -10.81
CA ILE A 9 -6.45 23.74 -10.00
C ILE A 9 -5.44 23.04 -10.91
N PHE A 10 -4.25 23.64 -11.07
CA PHE A 10 -3.18 23.11 -11.94
C PHE A 10 -3.63 22.65 -13.34
N GLY A 11 -4.50 23.44 -13.99
CA GLY A 11 -5.00 23.11 -15.32
C GLY A 11 -6.10 22.04 -15.34
N THR A 12 -6.50 21.49 -14.19
CA THR A 12 -7.63 20.58 -14.04
C THR A 12 -8.86 21.33 -13.52
N THR A 13 -10.00 21.19 -14.23
CA THR A 13 -11.28 21.74 -13.78
C THR A 13 -11.92 20.81 -12.76
N PHE A 14 -12.19 21.31 -11.56
CA PHE A 14 -12.95 20.63 -10.52
C PHE A 14 -14.39 21.12 -10.55
N GLU A 15 -15.36 20.21 -10.49
CA GLU A 15 -16.78 20.48 -10.30
C GLU A 15 -17.20 19.86 -8.97
N ILE A 16 -17.21 20.68 -7.92
CA ILE A 16 -17.47 20.24 -6.55
C ILE A 16 -18.81 20.80 -6.06
N THR A 17 -19.43 20.13 -5.09
CA THR A 17 -20.63 20.66 -4.43
C THR A 17 -20.27 21.83 -3.51
N SER A 18 -21.23 22.71 -3.22
CA SER A 18 -21.06 23.82 -2.26
C SER A 18 -20.71 23.38 -0.83
N ARG A 19 -20.84 22.08 -0.53
CA ARG A 19 -20.38 21.47 0.74
C ARG A 19 -18.85 21.57 0.91
N TYR A 20 -18.08 21.53 -0.17
CA TYR A 20 -16.62 21.53 -0.09
C TYR A 20 -16.05 22.88 -0.56
N SER A 21 -15.31 23.56 0.32
CA SER A 21 -14.68 24.85 0.00
C SER A 21 -13.16 24.81 0.14
N ASP A 22 -12.52 25.91 -0.25
CA ASP A 22 -11.09 26.17 -0.01
C ASP A 22 -10.15 25.09 -0.56
N LEU A 23 -10.42 24.64 -1.79
CA LEU A 23 -9.62 23.59 -2.41
C LEU A 23 -8.15 24.00 -2.53
N GLN A 24 -7.28 23.23 -1.88
CA GLN A 24 -5.83 23.37 -2.01
C GLN A 24 -5.23 22.06 -2.52
N PRO A 25 -4.35 22.09 -3.54
CA PRO A 25 -3.74 20.87 -4.03
C PRO A 25 -2.77 20.27 -3.01
N VAL A 26 -2.88 18.96 -2.75
CA VAL A 26 -2.03 18.23 -1.78
C VAL A 26 -1.08 17.25 -2.48
N GLY A 27 -1.53 16.65 -3.58
CA GLY A 27 -0.74 15.69 -4.35
C GLY A 27 -1.30 15.43 -5.73
N MET A 28 -0.40 15.12 -6.66
CA MET A 28 -0.72 14.66 -8.00
C MET A 28 -0.26 13.21 -8.12
N GLY A 29 -1.21 12.28 -8.19
CA GLY A 29 -0.93 10.85 -8.37
C GLY A 29 -1.14 10.42 -9.81
N ALA A 30 -0.82 9.16 -10.11
CA ALA A 30 -1.00 8.58 -11.45
C ALA A 30 -2.48 8.50 -11.91
N PHE A 31 -3.45 8.71 -11.00
CA PHE A 31 -4.88 8.50 -11.25
C PHE A 31 -5.76 9.71 -10.95
N GLY A 32 -5.16 10.86 -10.60
CA GLY A 32 -5.92 12.07 -10.34
C GLY A 32 -5.18 13.09 -9.49
N LEU A 33 -5.77 14.29 -9.46
CA LEU A 33 -5.37 15.36 -8.56
C LEU A 33 -6.16 15.20 -7.24
N VAL A 34 -5.45 15.27 -6.12
CA VAL A 34 -6.03 15.28 -4.78
C VAL A 34 -5.90 16.69 -4.21
N CYS A 35 -7.02 17.25 -3.79
CA CYS A 35 -7.08 18.52 -3.09
C CYS A 35 -7.54 18.31 -1.66
N SER A 36 -6.98 19.04 -0.70
CA SER A 36 -7.66 19.25 0.56
C SER A 36 -8.83 20.20 0.34
N ALA A 37 -9.89 20.05 1.13
CA ALA A 37 -11.02 20.96 1.17
C ALA A 37 -11.55 21.03 2.60
N LYS A 38 -12.32 22.07 2.90
CA LYS A 38 -13.11 22.16 4.13
C LYS A 38 -14.51 21.63 3.85
N ASP A 39 -14.94 20.61 4.57
CA ASP A 39 -16.34 20.18 4.58
C ASP A 39 -17.15 21.16 5.44
N GLN A 40 -18.06 21.89 4.80
CA GLN A 40 -18.91 22.90 5.44
C GLN A 40 -19.96 22.29 6.36
N LEU A 41 -20.29 21.01 6.18
CA LEU A 41 -21.27 20.32 7.03
C LEU A 41 -20.63 19.89 8.35
N THR A 42 -19.47 19.24 8.29
CA THR A 42 -18.78 18.69 9.48
C THR A 42 -17.76 19.66 10.09
N GLY A 43 -17.37 20.70 9.34
CA GLY A 43 -16.28 21.61 9.70
C GLY A 43 -14.87 21.01 9.55
N GLN A 44 -14.77 19.73 9.18
CA GLN A 44 -13.51 18.99 9.12
C GLN A 44 -12.76 19.22 7.80
N ALA A 45 -11.44 19.06 7.85
CA ALA A 45 -10.62 19.03 6.65
C ALA A 45 -10.69 17.63 6.00
N VAL A 46 -10.92 17.60 4.69
CA VAL A 46 -11.08 16.37 3.91
C VAL A 46 -10.15 16.36 2.71
N ALA A 47 -9.82 15.17 2.21
CA ALA A 47 -9.13 14.97 0.95
C ALA A 47 -10.15 14.60 -0.15
N VAL A 48 -10.19 15.41 -1.20
CA VAL A 48 -11.06 15.23 -2.38
C VAL A 48 -10.20 14.78 -3.56
N LYS A 49 -10.35 13.51 -3.93
CA LYS A 49 -9.68 12.89 -5.09
C LYS A 49 -10.60 12.94 -6.30
N LYS A 50 -10.20 13.66 -7.35
CA LYS A 50 -10.88 13.63 -8.64
C LYS A 50 -10.41 12.45 -9.48
N ILE A 51 -11.32 11.54 -9.84
CA ILE A 51 -11.09 10.49 -10.82
C ILE A 51 -11.43 11.05 -12.20
N MET A 52 -10.41 11.26 -13.04
CA MET A 52 -10.59 11.86 -14.36
C MET A 52 -11.03 10.84 -15.39
N LYS A 53 -12.11 11.14 -16.14
CA LYS A 53 -12.60 10.30 -17.24
C LYS A 53 -12.74 8.81 -16.89
N PRO A 54 -13.41 8.44 -15.78
CA PRO A 54 -13.55 7.05 -15.32
C PRO A 54 -14.26 6.16 -16.35
N PHE A 55 -15.05 6.75 -17.24
CA PHE A 55 -15.83 6.07 -18.27
C PHE A 55 -15.15 6.05 -19.66
N SER A 56 -13.88 6.40 -19.77
CA SER A 56 -13.20 6.45 -21.07
C SER A 56 -12.88 5.08 -21.67
N THR A 57 -12.67 4.05 -20.85
CA THR A 57 -12.46 2.66 -21.30
C THR A 57 -13.05 1.68 -20.28
N PRO A 58 -13.49 0.47 -20.69
CA PRO A 58 -13.98 -0.56 -19.76
C PRO A 58 -12.98 -0.89 -18.65
N VAL A 59 -11.67 -0.91 -18.97
CA VAL A 59 -10.60 -1.19 -18.01
C VAL A 59 -10.54 -0.13 -16.91
N LEU A 60 -10.64 1.15 -17.27
CA LEU A 60 -10.66 2.25 -16.30
C LEU A 60 -11.95 2.23 -15.49
N SER A 61 -13.10 1.98 -16.12
CA SER A 61 -14.40 1.93 -15.41
C SER A 61 -14.44 0.80 -14.38
N LYS A 62 -14.03 -0.41 -14.76
CA LYS A 62 -13.90 -1.55 -13.84
C LYS A 62 -12.95 -1.25 -12.68
N ARG A 63 -11.86 -0.54 -12.96
CA ARG A 63 -10.90 -0.13 -11.93
C ARG A 63 -11.51 0.87 -10.94
N THR A 64 -12.20 1.90 -11.42
CA THR A 64 -12.87 2.88 -10.56
C THR A 64 -13.98 2.25 -9.75
N TYR A 65 -14.78 1.36 -10.34
CA TYR A 65 -15.80 0.59 -9.64
C TYR A 65 -15.19 -0.29 -8.53
N ARG A 66 -14.08 -0.97 -8.81
CA ARG A 66 -13.35 -1.76 -7.81
C ARG A 66 -12.89 -0.90 -6.64
N GLU A 67 -12.27 0.24 -6.92
CA GLU A 67 -11.78 1.17 -5.88
C GLU A 67 -12.94 1.66 -5.00
N LEU A 68 -14.09 2.01 -5.62
CA LEU A 68 -15.32 2.38 -4.90
C LEU A 68 -15.80 1.26 -3.97
N LYS A 69 -15.97 0.03 -4.49
CA LYS A 69 -16.43 -1.11 -3.68
C LYS A 69 -15.50 -1.39 -2.51
N LEU A 70 -14.19 -1.35 -2.73
CA LEU A 70 -13.20 -1.59 -1.67
C LEU A 70 -13.23 -0.51 -0.60
N LEU A 71 -13.31 0.77 -0.98
CA LEU A 71 -13.38 1.89 -0.04
C LEU A 71 -14.70 1.92 0.76
N LYS A 72 -15.80 1.37 0.20
CA LYS A 72 -17.06 1.16 0.93
C LYS A 72 -16.98 0.00 1.93
N HIS A 73 -16.32 -1.10 1.53
CA HIS A 73 -16.25 -2.36 2.30
C HIS A 73 -15.26 -2.28 3.47
N LEU A 74 -14.07 -1.72 3.24
CA LEU A 74 -12.97 -1.73 4.21
C LEU A 74 -13.15 -0.60 5.24
N ARG A 75 -13.42 -0.98 6.48
CA ARG A 75 -13.59 -0.07 7.63
C ARG A 75 -12.65 -0.46 8.76
N HIS A 76 -11.52 0.25 8.86
CA HIS A 76 -10.49 -0.03 9.84
C HIS A 76 -9.65 1.23 10.10
N GLU A 77 -9.19 1.45 11.32
CA GLU A 77 -8.47 2.69 11.68
C GLU A 77 -7.18 2.89 10.88
N ASN A 78 -6.49 1.79 10.53
CA ASN A 78 -5.28 1.82 9.71
C ASN A 78 -5.51 1.64 8.19
N VAL A 79 -6.74 1.79 7.72
CA VAL A 79 -7.11 1.76 6.30
C VAL A 79 -7.90 3.02 5.98
N ILE A 80 -7.66 3.63 4.82
CA ILE A 80 -8.43 4.81 4.40
C ILE A 80 -9.88 4.38 4.10
N SER A 81 -10.84 5.17 4.57
CA SER A 81 -12.27 4.91 4.35
C SER A 81 -12.93 6.07 3.61
N LEU A 82 -13.95 5.74 2.81
CA LEU A 82 -14.74 6.72 2.08
C LEU A 82 -15.66 7.49 3.05
N SER A 83 -15.58 8.82 3.03
CA SER A 83 -16.46 9.70 3.79
C SER A 83 -17.63 10.21 2.94
N ASP A 84 -17.38 10.52 1.67
CA ASP A 84 -18.41 10.93 0.72
C ASP A 84 -18.01 10.55 -0.71
N ILE A 85 -18.99 10.48 -1.61
CA ILE A 85 -18.81 10.28 -3.04
C ILE A 85 -19.87 11.02 -3.82
N PHE A 86 -19.45 11.67 -4.91
CA PHE A 86 -20.37 12.33 -5.83
C PHE A 86 -19.87 12.32 -7.26
N ILE A 87 -20.82 12.50 -8.19
CA ILE A 87 -20.58 12.61 -9.63
C ILE A 87 -20.90 14.03 -10.07
N SER A 88 -20.01 14.65 -10.83
CA SER A 88 -20.24 15.98 -11.36
C SER A 88 -21.08 15.98 -12.65
N PRO A 89 -21.57 17.15 -13.11
CA PRO A 89 -22.27 17.27 -14.39
C PRO A 89 -21.44 16.81 -15.61
N LEU A 90 -20.10 16.92 -15.56
CA LEU A 90 -19.19 16.38 -16.57
C LEU A 90 -18.88 14.88 -16.40
N GLU A 91 -19.60 14.19 -15.51
CA GLU A 91 -19.46 12.75 -15.24
C GLU A 91 -18.09 12.35 -14.69
N ASP A 92 -17.37 13.28 -14.07
CA ASP A 92 -16.20 12.96 -13.25
C ASP A 92 -16.67 12.47 -11.87
N ILE A 93 -15.93 11.51 -11.31
CA ILE A 93 -16.22 10.94 -9.97
C ILE A 93 -15.26 11.56 -8.95
N TYR A 94 -15.79 11.91 -7.79
CA TYR A 94 -15.03 12.48 -6.69
C TYR A 94 -15.15 11.57 -5.46
N PHE A 95 -14.01 11.10 -4.97
CA PHE A 95 -13.93 10.40 -3.69
C PHE A 95 -13.50 11.39 -2.62
N VAL A 96 -14.24 11.43 -1.52
CA VAL A 96 -13.92 12.23 -0.35
C VAL A 96 -13.54 11.30 0.78
N THR A 97 -12.38 11.54 1.36
CA THR A 97 -11.82 10.77 2.47
C THR A 97 -11.33 11.76 3.53
N GLU A 98 -10.97 11.26 4.70
CA GLU A 98 -10.25 12.07 5.69
C GLU A 98 -8.92 12.61 5.11
N LEU A 99 -8.52 13.81 5.56
CA LEU A 99 -7.25 14.41 5.19
C LEU A 99 -6.16 13.99 6.18
N LEU A 100 -5.09 13.37 5.67
CA LEU A 100 -3.87 13.12 6.43
C LEU A 100 -2.79 14.14 6.04
N GLY A 101 -1.92 14.47 6.99
CA GLY A 101 -0.96 15.57 6.86
C GLY A 101 0.17 15.30 5.87
N THR A 102 0.63 14.05 5.74
CA THR A 102 1.68 13.65 4.80
C THR A 102 1.56 12.18 4.43
N ASP A 103 2.39 11.72 3.50
CA ASP A 103 2.69 10.30 3.28
C ASP A 103 4.07 9.93 3.87
N LEU A 104 4.29 8.63 4.08
CA LEU A 104 5.53 8.10 4.65
C LEU A 104 6.74 8.35 3.74
N HIS A 105 6.56 8.38 2.42
CA HIS A 105 7.66 8.69 1.49
C HIS A 105 8.21 10.12 1.70
N ARG A 106 7.32 11.11 1.76
CA ARG A 106 7.67 12.50 2.09
C ARG A 106 8.31 12.60 3.48
N LEU A 107 7.76 11.90 4.46
CA LEU A 107 8.29 11.88 5.83
C LEU A 107 9.73 11.36 5.87
N LEU A 108 10.01 10.21 5.24
CA LEU A 108 11.33 9.59 5.16
C LEU A 108 12.36 10.45 4.41
N THR A 109 11.91 11.21 3.40
CA THR A 109 12.77 12.13 2.64
C THR A 109 13.11 13.38 3.45
N SER A 110 12.21 13.82 4.33
CA SER A 110 12.36 15.06 5.09
C SER A 110 13.28 14.91 6.31
N ARG A 111 13.14 13.79 7.05
CA ARG A 111 13.91 13.54 8.27
C ARG A 111 14.01 12.05 8.58
N PRO A 112 15.06 11.64 9.29
CA PRO A 112 15.15 10.31 9.85
C PRO A 112 14.06 10.04 10.89
N LEU A 113 13.59 8.80 10.96
CA LEU A 113 12.61 8.37 11.96
C LEU A 113 13.29 7.87 13.24
N GLU A 114 12.72 8.21 14.39
CA GLU A 114 13.14 7.61 15.66
C GLU A 114 12.58 6.20 15.81
N LYS A 115 13.27 5.36 16.56
CA LYS A 115 12.98 3.92 16.67
C LYS A 115 11.56 3.61 17.13
N GLN A 116 11.03 4.41 18.05
CA GLN A 116 9.68 4.24 18.57
C GLN A 116 8.63 4.48 17.47
N PHE A 117 8.84 5.48 16.60
CA PHE A 117 7.96 5.71 15.45
C PHE A 117 8.06 4.59 14.43
N ILE A 118 9.25 4.06 14.17
CA ILE A 118 9.42 2.92 13.24
C ILE A 118 8.62 1.70 13.73
N GLN A 119 8.74 1.37 15.02
CA GLN A 119 8.03 0.25 15.64
C GLN A 119 6.50 0.47 15.60
N TYR A 120 6.04 1.68 15.91
CA TYR A 120 4.62 2.02 15.89
C TYR A 120 4.03 2.05 14.46
N PHE A 121 4.76 2.58 13.47
CA PHE A 121 4.32 2.55 12.09
C PHE A 121 4.28 1.12 11.53
N LEU A 122 5.26 0.27 11.86
CA LEU A 122 5.22 -1.13 11.47
C LEU A 122 4.02 -1.86 12.08
N TYR A 123 3.73 -1.63 13.35
CA TYR A 123 2.53 -2.16 14.02
C TYR A 123 1.26 -1.78 13.27
N GLN A 124 1.06 -0.49 12.99
CA GLN A 124 -0.13 0.02 12.28
C GLN A 124 -0.26 -0.54 10.86
N ILE A 125 0.86 -0.66 10.12
CA ILE A 125 0.87 -1.29 8.80
C ILE A 125 0.41 -2.75 8.90
N LEU A 126 0.97 -3.54 9.82
CA LEU A 126 0.62 -4.95 9.98
C LEU A 126 -0.81 -5.15 10.50
N ARG A 127 -1.29 -4.28 11.38
CA ARG A 127 -2.68 -4.27 11.86
C ARG A 127 -3.65 -4.02 10.71
N GLY A 128 -3.39 -3.01 9.88
CA GLY A 128 -4.15 -2.75 8.66
C GLY A 128 -4.10 -3.92 7.66
N LEU A 129 -2.92 -4.51 7.44
CA LEU A 129 -2.78 -5.67 6.55
C LEU A 129 -3.51 -6.91 7.07
N LYS A 130 -3.49 -7.20 8.38
CA LYS A 130 -4.27 -8.30 8.99
C LYS A 130 -5.75 -8.16 8.63
N TYR A 131 -6.31 -6.97 8.81
CA TYR A 131 -7.70 -6.67 8.46
C TYR A 131 -7.96 -6.87 6.95
N VAL A 132 -7.17 -6.22 6.09
CA VAL A 132 -7.32 -6.31 4.62
C VAL A 132 -7.20 -7.75 4.11
N HIS A 133 -6.21 -8.51 4.61
CA HIS A 133 -5.99 -9.91 4.23
C HIS A 133 -7.13 -10.81 4.69
N SER A 134 -7.70 -10.57 5.87
CA SER A 134 -8.87 -11.33 6.35
C SER A 134 -10.13 -11.10 5.51
N ALA A 135 -10.27 -9.92 4.89
CA ALA A 135 -11.30 -9.63 3.91
C ALA A 135 -11.07 -10.33 2.56
N GLY A 136 -9.97 -11.07 2.37
CA GLY A 136 -9.63 -11.68 1.09
C GLY A 136 -9.17 -10.66 0.04
N VAL A 137 -8.58 -9.54 0.48
CA VAL A 137 -8.03 -8.48 -0.37
C VAL A 137 -6.51 -8.52 -0.30
N VAL A 138 -5.83 -8.40 -1.45
CA VAL A 138 -4.38 -8.22 -1.55
C VAL A 138 -4.11 -6.83 -2.11
N HIS A 139 -3.27 -6.04 -1.44
CA HIS A 139 -3.01 -4.64 -1.81
C HIS A 139 -2.15 -4.52 -3.09
N ARG A 140 -1.08 -5.32 -3.20
CA ARG A 140 -0.18 -5.48 -4.37
C ARG A 140 0.71 -4.30 -4.78
N ASP A 141 0.39 -3.08 -4.36
CA ASP A 141 1.22 -1.89 -4.62
C ASP A 141 1.55 -1.13 -3.32
N LEU A 142 1.83 -1.87 -2.24
CA LEU A 142 2.18 -1.26 -0.96
C LEU A 142 3.57 -0.63 -1.07
N LYS A 143 3.65 0.67 -0.77
CA LYS A 143 4.86 1.50 -0.84
C LYS A 143 4.70 2.73 0.05
N PRO A 144 5.78 3.42 0.45
CA PRO A 144 5.69 4.53 1.41
C PRO A 144 4.76 5.68 0.97
N SER A 145 4.57 5.93 -0.32
CA SER A 145 3.63 6.96 -0.79
C SER A 145 2.15 6.57 -0.64
N ASN A 146 1.85 5.29 -0.42
CA ASN A 146 0.50 4.76 -0.21
C ASN A 146 0.21 4.53 1.29
N ILE A 147 1.06 5.11 2.14
CA ILE A 147 0.99 5.06 3.58
C ILE A 147 0.86 6.51 4.05
N LEU A 148 -0.35 6.91 4.41
CA LEU A 148 -0.67 8.26 4.85
C LEU A 148 -0.46 8.37 6.37
N VAL A 149 0.01 9.51 6.85
CA VAL A 149 0.35 9.76 8.26
C VAL A 149 -0.18 11.13 8.70
N ASN A 150 -0.78 11.19 9.88
CA ASN A 150 -1.25 12.45 10.49
C ASN A 150 -0.24 12.98 11.55
N GLU A 151 -0.55 14.13 12.15
CA GLU A 151 0.32 14.77 13.16
C GLU A 151 0.47 13.96 14.46
N ASN A 152 -0.50 13.09 14.76
CA ASN A 152 -0.49 12.19 15.91
C ASN A 152 0.30 10.90 15.65
N CYS A 153 0.90 10.75 14.47
CA CYS A 153 1.56 9.53 14.01
C CYS A 153 0.61 8.33 13.81
N ASP A 154 -0.69 8.59 13.62
CA ASP A 154 -1.61 7.57 13.13
C ASP A 154 -1.47 7.44 11.62
N LEU A 155 -1.59 6.21 11.14
CA LEU A 155 -1.28 5.81 9.79
C LEU A 155 -2.43 5.08 9.13
N LYS A 156 -2.65 5.38 7.85
CA LYS A 156 -3.68 4.76 7.01
C LYS A 156 -3.11 4.29 5.68
N ILE A 157 -3.38 3.03 5.35
CA ILE A 157 -3.09 2.44 4.04
C ILE A 157 -4.10 2.95 3.02
N CYS A 158 -3.63 3.41 1.86
CA CYS A 158 -4.48 3.94 0.79
C CYS A 158 -4.10 3.38 -0.60
N ASP A 159 -4.89 3.73 -1.62
CA ASP A 159 -4.70 3.34 -3.03
C ASP A 159 -4.85 1.83 -3.31
N PHE A 160 -6.07 1.33 -3.10
CA PHE A 160 -6.48 -0.03 -3.45
C PHE A 160 -6.82 -0.18 -4.95
N GLY A 161 -6.48 0.78 -5.80
CA GLY A 161 -6.85 0.77 -7.22
C GLY A 161 -6.23 -0.41 -8.02
N LEU A 162 -5.22 -1.07 -7.46
CA LEU A 162 -4.57 -2.26 -8.02
C LEU A 162 -4.86 -3.55 -7.25
N ALA A 163 -5.64 -3.46 -6.16
CA ALA A 163 -6.01 -4.61 -5.36
C ALA A 163 -6.82 -5.61 -6.20
N ARG A 164 -6.55 -6.91 -6.04
CA ARG A 164 -7.23 -8.01 -6.76
C ARG A 164 -7.15 -9.29 -5.94
N ILE A 165 -8.02 -10.25 -6.28
CA ILE A 165 -7.80 -11.67 -6.00
C ILE A 165 -6.87 -12.31 -7.04
N GLN A 166 -6.19 -13.39 -6.66
CA GLN A 166 -5.27 -14.23 -7.46
C GLN A 166 -5.54 -14.17 -8.98
N ASP A 167 -4.70 -13.44 -9.74
CA ASP A 167 -4.85 -13.28 -11.19
C ASP A 167 -3.48 -13.52 -11.89
N PRO A 168 -3.38 -14.55 -12.76
CA PRO A 168 -2.14 -14.87 -13.47
C PRO A 168 -1.80 -13.91 -14.62
N GLN A 169 -2.69 -12.98 -15.01
CA GLN A 169 -2.42 -12.05 -16.11
C GLN A 169 -1.82 -10.72 -15.61
N MET A 170 -0.50 -10.58 -15.85
CA MET A 170 0.22 -9.32 -15.64
C MET A 170 0.35 -8.57 -16.97
N THR A 171 -0.49 -7.55 -17.19
CA THR A 171 -0.20 -6.51 -18.19
C THR A 171 0.80 -5.52 -17.58
N GLY A 172 1.87 -5.21 -18.31
CA GLY A 172 3.06 -4.47 -17.85
C GLY A 172 2.76 -3.22 -17.00
N TYR A 173 3.47 -3.08 -15.88
CA TYR A 173 3.16 -2.09 -14.84
C TYR A 173 4.16 -0.93 -14.76
N VAL A 174 3.61 0.29 -14.83
CA VAL A 174 4.24 1.61 -14.67
C VAL A 174 4.13 2.08 -13.21
N SER A 175 4.85 1.43 -12.27
CA SER A 175 4.96 1.88 -10.87
C SER A 175 6.33 1.51 -10.30
N THR A 176 6.73 2.15 -9.20
CA THR A 176 7.99 1.91 -8.50
C THR A 176 8.10 0.45 -8.07
N ARG A 177 9.12 -0.26 -8.58
CA ARG A 177 9.28 -1.71 -8.38
C ARG A 177 10.00 -2.09 -7.08
N TYR A 178 10.48 -1.12 -6.31
CA TYR A 178 11.38 -1.34 -5.18
C TYR A 178 10.78 -2.20 -4.05
N TYR A 179 9.45 -2.18 -3.92
CA TYR A 179 8.70 -2.88 -2.88
C TYR A 179 8.03 -4.16 -3.38
N ARG A 180 8.22 -4.54 -4.65
CA ARG A 180 7.57 -5.73 -5.23
C ARG A 180 8.27 -7.00 -4.78
N ALA A 181 7.47 -8.00 -4.44
CA ALA A 181 7.94 -9.33 -4.08
C ALA A 181 8.59 -10.04 -5.28
N PRO A 182 9.62 -10.88 -5.06
CA PRO A 182 10.36 -11.55 -6.14
C PRO A 182 9.45 -12.46 -6.98
N GLU A 183 8.44 -13.08 -6.39
CA GLU A 183 7.47 -13.94 -7.09
C GLU A 183 6.65 -13.20 -8.16
N ILE A 184 6.37 -11.90 -7.95
CA ILE A 184 5.70 -11.04 -8.95
C ILE A 184 6.62 -10.86 -10.16
N MET A 185 7.93 -10.79 -9.93
CA MET A 185 8.93 -10.61 -10.98
C MET A 185 9.26 -11.93 -11.67
N LEU A 186 9.20 -13.04 -10.94
CA LEU A 186 9.44 -14.39 -11.43
C LEU A 186 8.22 -15.02 -12.11
N THR A 187 7.12 -14.27 -12.27
CA THR A 187 5.90 -14.70 -12.97
C THR A 187 5.28 -15.98 -12.41
N TRP A 188 5.32 -16.15 -11.08
CA TRP A 188 4.58 -17.25 -10.48
C TRP A 188 3.08 -17.00 -10.67
N GLN A 189 2.40 -17.98 -11.27
CA GLN A 189 0.99 -17.83 -11.63
C GLN A 189 0.05 -17.73 -10.41
N LYS A 190 0.57 -18.01 -9.20
CA LYS A 190 -0.17 -17.91 -7.93
C LYS A 190 0.66 -17.13 -6.93
N TYR A 191 0.20 -15.93 -6.59
CA TYR A 191 0.66 -15.14 -5.46
C TYR A 191 -0.59 -14.67 -4.71
N ASP A 192 -0.46 -14.55 -3.39
CA ASP A 192 -1.57 -14.27 -2.48
C ASP A 192 -1.18 -13.11 -1.54
N ILE A 193 -1.78 -13.02 -0.36
CA ILE A 193 -1.53 -11.99 0.65
C ILE A 193 -0.06 -11.77 1.03
N GLU A 194 0.82 -12.76 0.83
CA GLU A 194 2.21 -12.67 1.29
C GLU A 194 3.04 -11.65 0.51
N VAL A 195 2.62 -11.25 -0.70
CA VAL A 195 3.32 -10.19 -1.45
C VAL A 195 3.33 -8.86 -0.70
N ASP A 196 2.26 -8.56 0.04
CA ASP A 196 2.16 -7.33 0.83
C ASP A 196 3.09 -7.39 2.05
N ILE A 197 3.35 -8.59 2.60
CA ILE A 197 4.32 -8.76 3.68
C ILE A 197 5.74 -8.47 3.20
N TRP A 198 6.09 -8.89 1.98
CA TRP A 198 7.37 -8.51 1.39
C TRP A 198 7.49 -6.99 1.25
N SER A 199 6.44 -6.36 0.72
CA SER A 199 6.41 -4.90 0.58
C SER A 199 6.54 -4.20 1.94
N ALA A 200 5.84 -4.67 2.97
CA ALA A 200 5.97 -4.17 4.34
C ALA A 200 7.39 -4.37 4.90
N GLY A 201 8.06 -5.48 4.58
CA GLY A 201 9.46 -5.73 4.94
C GLY A 201 10.41 -4.74 4.26
N CYS A 202 10.20 -4.43 2.99
CA CYS A 202 10.95 -3.39 2.27
C CYS A 202 10.72 -2.01 2.87
N ILE A 203 9.48 -1.66 3.21
CA ILE A 203 9.13 -0.39 3.88
C ILE A 203 9.80 -0.32 5.26
N PHE A 204 9.75 -1.40 6.04
CA PHE A 204 10.38 -1.47 7.34
C PHE A 204 11.89 -1.28 7.26
N ALA A 205 12.55 -1.96 6.32
CA ALA A 205 13.97 -1.76 6.05
C ALA A 205 14.31 -0.32 5.64
N GLU A 206 13.46 0.31 4.82
CA GLU A 206 13.64 1.71 4.43
C GLU A 206 13.42 2.67 5.60
N MET A 207 12.49 2.40 6.51
CA MET A 207 12.33 3.17 7.75
C MET A 207 13.56 3.07 8.65
N LEU A 208 14.23 1.90 8.67
CA LEU A 208 15.46 1.68 9.45
C LEU A 208 16.71 2.33 8.81
N GLU A 209 16.82 2.32 7.48
CA GLU A 209 18.02 2.79 6.76
C GLU A 209 17.88 4.23 6.22
N GLY A 210 16.66 4.77 6.14
CA GLY A 210 16.36 6.05 5.51
C GLY A 210 16.46 6.07 3.98
N LYS A 211 16.61 4.90 3.35
CA LYS A 211 16.66 4.76 1.88
C LYS A 211 16.08 3.42 1.42
N PRO A 212 15.57 3.33 0.18
CA PRO A 212 14.96 2.08 -0.31
C PRO A 212 15.93 0.89 -0.27
N LEU A 213 15.43 -0.25 0.20
CA LEU A 213 16.23 -1.48 0.34
C LEU A 213 16.70 -2.04 -1.02
N PHE A 214 15.81 -2.02 -2.02
CA PHE A 214 16.05 -2.60 -3.34
C PHE A 214 15.73 -1.61 -4.47
N PRO A 215 16.61 -0.63 -4.77
CA PRO A 215 16.35 0.41 -5.76
C PRO A 215 16.72 -0.04 -7.20
N GLY A 216 15.99 -1.01 -7.76
CA GLY A 216 16.29 -1.60 -9.06
C GLY A 216 15.81 -0.80 -10.28
N LYS A 217 16.70 -0.64 -11.26
CA LYS A 217 16.47 0.14 -12.49
C LYS A 217 15.45 -0.51 -13.43
N ASP A 218 15.42 -1.83 -13.46
CA ASP A 218 14.51 -2.67 -14.25
C ASP A 218 14.25 -3.99 -13.52
N HIS A 219 13.45 -4.90 -14.10
CA HIS A 219 13.10 -6.17 -13.46
C HIS A 219 14.32 -7.09 -13.24
N VAL A 220 15.26 -7.11 -14.17
CA VAL A 220 16.47 -7.93 -14.09
C VAL A 220 17.39 -7.39 -13.00
N ASN A 221 17.63 -6.08 -13.00
CA ASN A 221 18.46 -5.42 -12.01
C ASN A 221 17.84 -5.50 -10.61
N GLN A 222 16.53 -5.30 -10.47
CA GLN A 222 15.82 -5.46 -9.19
C GLN A 222 16.04 -6.87 -8.61
N PHE A 223 15.92 -7.91 -9.43
CA PHE A 223 16.11 -9.29 -8.97
C PHE A 223 17.58 -9.57 -8.62
N SER A 224 18.51 -9.02 -9.41
CA SER A 224 19.94 -9.07 -9.08
C SER A 224 20.19 -8.46 -7.69
N ILE A 225 19.70 -7.25 -7.41
CA ILE A 225 19.89 -6.56 -6.10
C ILE A 225 19.36 -7.42 -4.94
N ILE A 226 18.18 -8.04 -5.12
CA ILE A 226 17.60 -8.94 -4.12
C ILE A 226 18.53 -10.12 -3.83
N THR A 227 19.05 -10.77 -4.88
CA THR A 227 19.96 -11.93 -4.72
C THR A 227 21.34 -11.55 -4.20
N GLU A 228 21.80 -10.29 -4.33
CA GLU A 228 23.04 -9.84 -3.69
C GLU A 228 22.93 -9.85 -2.16
N LEU A 229 21.75 -9.49 -1.63
CA LEU A 229 21.51 -9.42 -0.20
C LEU A 229 21.08 -10.79 0.37
N LEU A 230 20.07 -11.41 -0.24
CA LEU A 230 19.44 -12.63 0.30
C LEU A 230 20.12 -13.91 -0.17
N GLY A 231 21.08 -13.82 -1.10
CA GLY A 231 21.71 -14.96 -1.76
C GLY A 231 20.87 -15.49 -2.92
N THR A 232 21.36 -16.55 -3.56
CA THR A 232 20.62 -17.26 -4.62
C THR A 232 19.34 -17.88 -4.05
N PRO A 233 18.20 -17.83 -4.79
CA PRO A 233 16.98 -18.50 -4.34
C PRO A 233 17.23 -20.00 -4.11
N PRO A 234 16.66 -20.59 -3.06
CA PRO A 234 16.72 -22.03 -2.83
C PRO A 234 16.21 -22.86 -4.02
N ASP A 235 16.69 -24.10 -4.18
CA ASP A 235 16.32 -24.95 -5.32
C ASP A 235 14.80 -25.25 -5.36
N ASP A 236 14.15 -25.40 -4.20
CA ASP A 236 12.69 -25.60 -4.11
C ASP A 236 11.90 -24.38 -4.61
N VAL A 237 12.48 -23.18 -4.48
CA VAL A 237 11.93 -21.92 -5.02
C VAL A 237 12.19 -21.80 -6.53
N ILE A 238 13.37 -22.24 -6.99
CA ILE A 238 13.70 -22.21 -8.43
C ILE A 238 12.79 -23.16 -9.21
N GLN A 239 12.49 -24.34 -8.64
CA GLN A 239 11.64 -25.35 -9.26
C GLN A 239 10.17 -24.91 -9.42
N THR A 240 9.70 -23.90 -8.68
CA THR A 240 8.33 -23.37 -8.84
C THR A 240 8.20 -22.34 -9.95
N ILE A 241 9.29 -21.96 -10.62
CA ILE A 241 9.27 -21.00 -11.74
C ILE A 241 8.68 -21.66 -12.99
N CYS A 242 7.47 -21.28 -13.39
CA CYS A 242 6.78 -21.84 -14.55
C CYS A 242 7.32 -21.34 -15.91
N SER A 243 7.92 -20.14 -15.94
CA SER A 243 8.43 -19.52 -17.18
C SER A 243 9.84 -20.00 -17.50
N GLU A 244 10.04 -20.68 -18.63
CA GLU A 244 11.36 -21.14 -19.08
C GLU A 244 12.37 -20.00 -19.22
N ASN A 245 11.94 -18.85 -19.73
CA ASN A 245 12.79 -17.67 -19.91
C ASN A 245 13.27 -17.13 -18.56
N THR A 246 12.34 -17.05 -17.59
CA THR A 246 12.65 -16.62 -16.23
C THR A 246 13.58 -17.61 -15.54
N LEU A 247 13.34 -18.92 -15.71
CA LEU A 247 14.18 -19.97 -15.15
C LEU A 247 15.62 -19.90 -15.68
N ARG A 248 15.79 -19.77 -17.01
CA ARG A 248 17.11 -19.59 -17.64
C ARG A 248 17.82 -18.33 -17.12
N PHE A 249 17.08 -17.23 -16.97
CA PHE A 249 17.62 -16.00 -16.39
C PHE A 249 18.11 -16.22 -14.96
N VAL A 250 17.29 -16.81 -14.08
CA VAL A 250 17.69 -17.09 -12.68
C VAL A 250 18.90 -18.02 -12.62
N GLN A 251 18.94 -19.07 -13.45
CA GLN A 251 20.07 -20.01 -13.54
C GLN A 251 21.34 -19.37 -14.09
N SER A 252 21.23 -18.32 -14.91
CA SER A 252 22.38 -17.59 -15.46
C SER A 252 23.03 -16.63 -14.46
N LEU A 253 22.35 -16.29 -13.36
CA LEU A 253 22.89 -15.39 -12.35
C LEU A 253 24.03 -16.05 -11.57
N PRO A 254 25.05 -15.28 -11.15
CA PRO A 254 26.09 -15.80 -10.28
C PRO A 254 25.50 -16.38 -9.00
N LYS A 255 26.01 -17.52 -8.55
CA LYS A 255 25.67 -18.05 -7.23
C LYS A 255 26.19 -17.09 -6.15
N ARG A 256 25.33 -16.74 -5.20
CA ARG A 256 25.63 -15.80 -4.10
C ARG A 256 25.23 -16.40 -2.78
N GLU A 257 26.09 -16.24 -1.79
CA GLU A 257 25.76 -16.57 -0.40
C GLU A 257 24.90 -15.47 0.22
N ARG A 258 24.00 -15.86 1.13
CA ARG A 258 23.17 -14.92 1.88
C ARG A 258 24.06 -14.05 2.77
N GLN A 259 23.88 -12.74 2.69
CA GLN A 259 24.52 -11.81 3.62
C GLN A 259 23.66 -11.70 4.89
N PRO A 260 24.24 -11.83 6.10
CA PRO A 260 23.51 -11.57 7.33
C PRO A 260 22.94 -10.16 7.31
N LEU A 261 21.62 -10.00 7.52
CA LEU A 261 21.00 -8.66 7.53
C LEU A 261 21.62 -7.78 8.64
N THR A 262 22.05 -8.39 9.74
CA THR A 262 22.84 -7.70 10.77
C THR A 262 24.02 -6.94 10.19
N ASN A 263 24.76 -7.50 9.22
CA ASN A 263 25.89 -6.82 8.57
C ASN A 263 25.44 -5.67 7.66
N ARG A 264 24.32 -5.84 6.95
CA ARG A 264 23.77 -4.80 6.06
C ARG A 264 23.36 -3.56 6.85
N PHE A 265 22.73 -3.76 8.01
CA PHE A 265 22.23 -2.69 8.86
C PHE A 265 23.24 -2.21 9.93
N LYS A 266 24.44 -2.80 10.02
CA LYS A 266 25.55 -2.32 10.90
C LYS A 266 25.99 -0.90 10.57
N ASN A 267 26.01 -0.54 9.27
CA ASN A 267 26.50 0.74 8.77
C ASN A 267 25.37 1.66 8.28
N ALA A 268 24.12 1.43 8.70
CA ALA A 268 23.00 2.35 8.42
C ALA A 268 23.21 3.76 9.04
N ASP A 269 24.34 3.99 9.71
CA ASP A 269 24.77 5.28 10.24
C ASP A 269 26.22 5.65 9.86
N PRO A 270 26.46 6.20 8.67
CA PRO A 270 27.78 6.73 8.29
C PRO A 270 28.16 8.04 9.00
N GLN A 271 27.22 8.70 9.70
CA GLN A 271 27.42 10.04 10.31
C GLN A 271 27.47 10.02 11.85
N GLY A 272 27.36 8.85 12.49
CA GLY A 272 27.39 8.73 13.95
C GLY A 272 26.16 9.33 14.66
N LYS A 273 25.05 9.57 13.95
CA LYS A 273 23.86 10.22 14.49
C LYS A 273 22.84 9.23 15.08
N TYR A 274 22.89 7.96 14.68
CA TYR A 274 22.07 6.85 15.18
C TYR A 274 22.84 5.88 16.08
N MET A 275 24.17 5.96 16.08
CA MET A 275 25.07 5.13 16.88
C MET A 275 25.08 5.48 18.37
N LEU A 276 24.69 6.70 18.75
CA LEU A 276 24.47 7.02 20.17
C LEU A 276 23.26 6.31 20.77
N ALA A 277 22.36 5.76 19.94
CA ALA A 277 21.16 5.06 20.40
C ALA A 277 21.28 3.53 20.39
N PHE A 278 22.38 2.91 19.96
CA PHE A 278 22.52 1.43 19.97
C PHE A 278 23.61 0.90 20.91
N LEU A 279 24.45 1.76 21.48
CA LEU A 279 25.58 1.34 22.32
C LEU A 279 25.26 1.15 23.83
N VAL A 280 23.99 1.25 24.24
CA VAL A 280 23.58 0.98 25.63
C VAL A 280 22.97 -0.42 25.71
N VAL A 281 23.49 -1.25 26.61
CA VAL A 281 23.28 -2.70 26.80
C VAL A 281 21.83 -3.24 26.76
N LYS A 282 20.79 -2.39 26.75
CA LYS A 282 19.38 -2.77 26.49
C LYS A 282 18.96 -2.74 25.01
N LEU A 283 19.71 -2.06 24.14
CA LEU A 283 19.36 -1.78 22.73
C LEU A 283 19.85 -2.82 21.72
N THR A 284 20.67 -3.76 22.14
CA THR A 284 21.07 -4.93 21.33
C THR A 284 19.88 -5.84 21.06
N ASN A 285 18.95 -6.00 22.02
CA ASN A 285 17.78 -6.86 21.85
C ASN A 285 16.79 -6.27 20.85
N ALA A 286 16.45 -4.98 20.94
CA ALA A 286 15.51 -4.36 20.00
C ALA A 286 16.03 -4.37 18.55
N PHE A 287 17.34 -4.17 18.35
CA PHE A 287 17.96 -4.32 17.04
C PHE A 287 17.86 -5.76 16.53
N ALA A 288 18.25 -6.74 17.36
CA ALA A 288 18.17 -8.15 17.00
C ALA A 288 16.74 -8.57 16.64
N LEU A 289 15.74 -8.09 17.38
CA LEU A 289 14.32 -8.33 17.12
C LEU A 289 13.84 -7.65 15.82
N ALA A 290 14.30 -6.44 15.51
CA ALA A 290 14.01 -5.78 14.24
C ALA A 290 14.58 -6.58 13.05
N ILE A 291 15.82 -7.08 13.20
CA ILE A 291 16.45 -7.90 12.18
C ILE A 291 15.75 -9.26 12.04
N ASP A 292 15.41 -9.94 13.14
CA ASP A 292 14.66 -11.20 13.10
C ASP A 292 13.30 -11.02 12.39
N MET A 293 12.60 -9.93 12.67
CA MET A 293 11.38 -9.55 11.96
C MET A 293 11.62 -9.41 10.45
N LEU A 294 12.65 -8.65 10.04
CA LEU A 294 13.01 -8.51 8.62
C LEU A 294 13.35 -9.86 7.97
N GLU A 295 14.08 -10.73 8.66
CA GLU A 295 14.44 -12.05 8.14
C GLU A 295 13.24 -12.96 7.91
N ARG A 296 12.18 -12.81 8.70
CA ARG A 296 10.90 -13.53 8.55
C ARG A 296 9.99 -12.92 7.48
N MET A 297 10.11 -11.62 7.20
CA MET A 297 9.35 -10.94 6.13
C MET A 297 10.02 -11.06 4.76
N LEU A 298 11.35 -11.02 4.70
CA LEU A 298 12.15 -11.05 3.46
C LEU A 298 12.59 -12.48 3.12
N VAL A 299 11.60 -13.34 2.87
CA VAL A 299 11.80 -14.74 2.48
C VAL A 299 11.37 -14.94 1.03
N PHE A 300 12.19 -15.65 0.24
CA PHE A 300 11.90 -15.95 -1.17
C PHE A 300 10.64 -16.80 -1.34
N ASP A 301 10.48 -17.85 -0.52
CA ASP A 301 9.27 -18.67 -0.54
C ASP A 301 8.15 -17.96 0.25
N PRO A 302 7.08 -17.46 -0.41
CA PRO A 302 5.98 -16.75 0.23
C PRO A 302 5.28 -17.65 1.25
N ARG A 303 5.24 -18.97 1.05
CA ARG A 303 4.61 -19.91 2.00
C ARG A 303 5.34 -19.97 3.33
N LYS A 304 6.62 -19.57 3.36
CA LYS A 304 7.48 -19.51 4.55
C LYS A 304 7.56 -18.09 5.13
N ARG A 305 6.94 -17.10 4.48
CA ARG A 305 6.93 -15.71 4.91
C ARG A 305 5.93 -15.55 6.06
N ILE A 306 6.32 -14.83 7.11
CA ILE A 306 5.45 -14.57 8.26
C ILE A 306 4.16 -13.88 7.82
N ARG A 307 3.01 -14.26 8.40
CA ARG A 307 1.73 -13.58 8.10
C ARG A 307 1.55 -12.34 8.97
N ALA A 308 0.71 -11.40 8.57
CA ALA A 308 0.47 -10.16 9.31
C ALA A 308 0.08 -10.42 10.79
N GLY A 309 -0.84 -11.35 11.04
CA GLY A 309 -1.25 -11.73 12.40
C GLY A 309 -0.13 -12.34 13.24
N GLU A 310 0.73 -13.16 12.63
CA GLU A 310 1.90 -13.74 13.31
C GLU A 310 2.97 -12.68 13.59
N ALA A 311 3.14 -11.73 12.68
CA ALA A 311 4.08 -10.62 12.83
C ALA A 311 3.64 -9.65 13.95
N LEU A 312 2.35 -9.42 14.14
CA LEU A 312 1.84 -8.61 15.26
C LEU A 312 2.21 -9.21 16.62
N ALA A 313 2.18 -10.55 16.74
CA ALA A 313 2.59 -11.27 17.95
C ALA A 313 4.12 -11.37 18.13
N HIS A 314 4.92 -10.83 17.21
CA HIS A 314 6.38 -10.90 17.28
C HIS A 314 6.92 -10.07 18.47
N PRO A 315 8.00 -10.50 19.17
CA PRO A 315 8.53 -9.76 20.32
C PRO A 315 8.98 -8.32 20.00
N TYR A 316 9.27 -8.03 18.71
CA TYR A 316 9.54 -6.66 18.26
C TYR A 316 8.33 -5.73 18.42
N LEU A 317 7.09 -6.23 18.49
CA LEU A 317 5.88 -5.40 18.57
C LEU A 317 5.14 -5.53 19.92
N THR A 318 5.71 -6.23 20.90
CA THR A 318 5.14 -6.40 22.25
C THR A 318 4.62 -5.11 22.90
N PRO A 319 5.26 -3.93 22.76
CA PRO A 319 4.75 -2.71 23.38
C PRO A 319 3.39 -2.23 22.84
N TYR A 320 3.00 -2.66 21.63
CA TYR A 320 1.78 -2.22 20.94
C TYR A 320 0.79 -3.35 20.67
N HIS A 321 1.25 -4.60 20.68
CA HIS A 321 0.43 -5.76 20.41
C HIS A 321 -0.72 -5.89 21.41
N ASP A 322 -1.95 -5.83 20.89
CA ASP A 322 -3.18 -6.09 21.63
C ASP A 322 -4.12 -6.97 20.79
N PRO A 323 -4.20 -8.28 21.06
CA PRO A 323 -5.08 -9.19 20.33
C PRO A 323 -6.56 -8.78 20.32
N SER A 324 -7.02 -8.02 21.33
CA SER A 324 -8.41 -7.56 21.44
C SER A 324 -8.71 -6.34 20.58
N ASP A 325 -7.67 -5.58 20.23
CA ASP A 325 -7.75 -4.40 19.36
C ASP A 325 -7.05 -4.64 18.01
N GLU A 326 -7.02 -5.89 17.53
CA GLU A 326 -6.50 -6.22 16.20
C GLU A 326 -7.57 -6.96 15.39
N PRO A 327 -8.61 -6.25 14.92
CA PRO A 327 -9.77 -6.88 14.32
C PRO A 327 -9.47 -7.52 12.96
N VAL A 328 -10.35 -8.46 12.59
CA VAL A 328 -10.47 -8.98 11.22
C VAL A 328 -11.73 -8.41 10.58
N ALA A 329 -11.81 -8.44 9.26
CA ALA A 329 -13.04 -8.08 8.56
C ALA A 329 -14.15 -9.08 8.87
N GLU A 330 -15.36 -8.58 9.10
CA GLU A 330 -16.55 -9.39 9.39
C GLU A 330 -16.89 -10.31 8.22
N GLU A 331 -16.75 -9.80 7.00
CA GLU A 331 -17.05 -10.49 5.77
C GLU A 331 -15.91 -10.36 4.74
N LYS A 332 -15.76 -11.42 3.93
CA LYS A 332 -14.87 -11.37 2.76
C LYS A 332 -15.45 -10.43 1.71
N PHE A 333 -14.57 -9.73 1.01
CA PHE A 333 -14.95 -8.89 -0.10
C PHE A 333 -15.49 -9.74 -1.27
N ASP A 334 -16.63 -9.33 -1.81
CA ASP A 334 -17.22 -9.99 -2.98
C ASP A 334 -16.47 -9.61 -4.27
N TRP A 335 -15.77 -10.58 -4.85
CA TRP A 335 -15.03 -10.45 -6.11
C TRP A 335 -15.83 -10.88 -7.35
N SER A 336 -17.15 -11.12 -7.24
CA SER A 336 -18.00 -11.61 -8.33
C SER A 336 -17.89 -10.81 -9.64
N PHE A 337 -17.61 -9.50 -9.55
CA PHE A 337 -17.44 -8.61 -10.71
C PHE A 337 -16.02 -8.65 -11.34
N ASN A 338 -15.05 -9.34 -10.74
CA ASN A 338 -13.65 -9.25 -11.17
C ASN A 338 -13.37 -9.88 -12.53
N ASP A 339 -14.13 -10.87 -12.96
CA ASP A 339 -13.97 -11.52 -14.27
C ASP A 339 -14.98 -10.99 -15.30
N ALA A 340 -15.85 -10.06 -14.89
CA ALA A 340 -16.85 -9.48 -15.77
C ALA A 340 -16.18 -8.62 -16.84
N ASP A 341 -16.45 -8.91 -18.11
CA ASP A 341 -16.08 -8.09 -19.26
C ASP A 341 -17.32 -7.31 -19.72
N LEU A 342 -17.58 -6.20 -19.02
CA LEU A 342 -18.79 -5.39 -19.21
C LEU A 342 -18.49 -4.13 -20.02
N PRO A 343 -19.42 -3.67 -20.87
CA PRO A 343 -19.36 -2.36 -21.49
C PRO A 343 -19.27 -1.23 -20.47
N VAL A 344 -18.74 -0.08 -20.90
CA VAL A 344 -18.63 1.14 -20.07
C VAL A 344 -19.98 1.52 -19.46
N ASP A 345 -21.06 1.50 -20.25
CA ASP A 345 -22.38 1.91 -19.78
C ASP A 345 -22.89 1.04 -18.63
N THR A 346 -22.58 -0.26 -18.64
CA THR A 346 -22.94 -1.17 -17.55
C THR A 346 -22.15 -0.83 -16.29
N TRP A 347 -20.83 -0.64 -16.39
CA TRP A 347 -20.03 -0.19 -15.24
C TRP A 347 -20.52 1.14 -14.68
N LYS A 348 -20.94 2.05 -15.56
CA LYS A 348 -21.49 3.35 -15.19
C LYS A 348 -22.77 3.19 -14.38
N ILE A 349 -23.74 2.41 -14.86
CA ILE A 349 -24.99 2.11 -14.12
C ILE A 349 -24.67 1.52 -12.74
N MET A 350 -23.79 0.51 -12.68
CA MET A 350 -23.40 -0.10 -11.41
C MET A 350 -22.74 0.90 -10.45
N MET A 351 -21.92 1.83 -10.94
CA MET A 351 -21.36 2.90 -10.11
C MET A 351 -22.46 3.83 -9.58
N TYR A 352 -23.42 4.25 -10.41
CA TYR A 352 -24.54 5.08 -9.95
C TYR A 352 -25.37 4.40 -8.86
N GLU A 353 -25.63 3.09 -9.00
CA GLU A 353 -26.32 2.30 -7.98
C GLU A 353 -25.57 2.32 -6.64
N GLU A 354 -24.25 2.10 -6.68
CA GLU A 354 -23.40 2.15 -5.47
C GLU A 354 -23.36 3.52 -4.81
N LEU A 355 -23.43 4.60 -5.61
CA LEU A 355 -23.50 5.98 -5.11
C LEU A 355 -24.82 6.26 -4.40
N ILE A 356 -25.94 5.84 -4.99
CA ILE A 356 -27.28 6.03 -4.40
C ILE A 356 -27.37 5.25 -3.10
N ASP A 357 -26.91 4.00 -3.09
CA ASP A 357 -26.84 3.15 -1.89
C ASP A 357 -25.98 3.81 -0.79
N PHE A 358 -24.82 4.38 -1.16
CA PHE A 358 -23.96 5.08 -0.20
C PHE A 358 -24.66 6.29 0.44
N GLN A 359 -25.41 7.07 -0.34
CA GLN A 359 -26.16 8.23 0.16
C GLN A 359 -27.35 7.84 1.06
N GLN A 360 -27.92 6.65 0.88
CA GLN A 360 -29.04 6.17 1.71
C GLN A 360 -28.59 5.52 3.02
N THR A 361 -27.39 4.96 3.05
CA THR A 361 -26.85 4.21 4.19
C THR A 361 -25.90 5.00 5.08
N SER A 362 -25.42 6.16 4.62
CA SER A 362 -24.61 7.06 5.43
C SER A 362 -25.51 7.88 6.36
N PRO A 363 -25.42 7.74 7.70
CA PRO A 363 -26.16 8.61 8.60
C PRO A 363 -25.70 10.06 8.42
N GLU A 364 -26.67 10.99 8.39
CA GLU A 364 -26.47 12.44 8.26
C GLU A 364 -25.46 13.03 9.27
#